data_AF-K0B9T8-F1
#
_entry.id   AF-K0B9T8-F1
#
_cell.length_a   1.000
_cell.length_b   1.000
_cell.length_c   1.000
_cell.angle_alpha   90.00
_cell.angle_beta   90.00
_cell.angle_gamma   90.00
#
_symmetry.space_group_name_H-M   'P 1'
#
loop_
_entity.id
_entity.type
_entity.pdbx_description
1 polymer ?
#
loop_
_entity_poly.entity_id
_entity_poly.type
_entity_poly.pdbx_seq_one_letter_code
_entity_poly.pdbx_strand_id
1 'polypeptide(L)'
;MAISKENKDFIDSLVDYYISESEAYTQIAENFVPEVESIPDTTFGIITGCVYSGFLQAYQNQQQTPSLEDMKEFNEIIKKRAALIKKAIIEPKKTEINNEKSDAIKDVEDN
;
A
#
# COMPACT_ATOMS: atom_id res chain seq x y z
N MET A 1 -6.56 24.34 9.74
CA MET A 1 -6.82 24.39 8.28
C MET A 1 -7.15 22.98 7.83
N ALA A 2 -7.84 22.82 6.70
CA ALA A 2 -8.09 21.50 6.10
C ALA A 2 -6.95 21.17 5.12
N ILE A 3 -6.71 19.88 4.88
CA ILE A 3 -5.68 19.39 3.95
C ILE A 3 -5.91 20.05 2.58
N SER A 4 -4.84 20.49 1.91
CA SER A 4 -4.93 21.04 0.55
C SER A 4 -5.49 20.00 -0.42
N LYS A 5 -6.11 20.44 -1.51
CA LYS A 5 -6.62 19.50 -2.53
C LYS A 5 -5.51 18.61 -3.09
N GLU A 6 -4.35 19.19 -3.37
CA GLU A 6 -3.16 18.47 -3.85
C GLU A 6 -2.73 17.37 -2.88
N ASN A 7 -2.64 17.67 -1.58
CA ASN A 7 -2.26 16.66 -0.59
C ASN A 7 -3.35 15.57 -0.43
N LYS A 8 -4.63 15.89 -0.64
CA LYS A 8 -5.72 14.87 -0.64
C LYS A 8 -5.60 13.93 -1.84
N ASP A 9 -5.46 14.48 -3.04
CA ASP A 9 -5.31 13.71 -4.26
C ASP A 9 -4.06 12.81 -4.18
N PHE A 10 -2.99 13.31 -3.54
CA PHE A 10 -1.80 12.52 -3.22
C PHE A 10 -2.07 11.38 -2.22
N ILE A 11 -2.77 11.64 -1.11
CA ILE A 11 -3.14 10.59 -0.14
C ILE A 11 -3.99 9.51 -0.81
N ASP A 12 -4.98 9.90 -1.60
CA ASP A 12 -5.84 8.95 -2.32
C ASP A 12 -5.01 8.07 -3.28
N SER A 13 -4.07 8.68 -3.99
CA SER A 13 -3.13 7.96 -4.87
C SER A 13 -2.22 7.01 -4.09
N LEU A 14 -1.73 7.40 -2.92
CA LEU A 14 -0.95 6.52 -2.04
C LEU A 14 -1.79 5.32 -1.59
N VAL A 15 -3.04 5.54 -1.18
CA VAL A 15 -3.93 4.45 -0.76
C VAL A 15 -4.15 3.48 -1.92
N ASP A 16 -4.42 3.98 -3.13
CA ASP A 16 -4.59 3.13 -4.32
C ASP A 16 -3.33 2.31 -4.64
N TYR A 17 -2.16 2.93 -4.55
CA TYR A 17 -0.87 2.27 -4.76
C TYR A 17 -0.62 1.16 -3.72
N TYR A 18 -0.79 1.44 -2.43
CA TYR A 18 -0.56 0.41 -1.41
C TYR A 18 -1.61 -0.71 -1.42
N ILE A 19 -2.81 -0.43 -1.95
CA ILE A 19 -3.82 -1.44 -2.24
C ILE A 19 -3.37 -2.35 -3.40
N SER A 20 -2.79 -1.81 -4.47
CA SER A 20 -2.33 -2.64 -5.60
C SER A 20 -1.15 -3.54 -5.22
N GLU A 21 -0.35 -3.10 -4.26
CA GLU A 21 0.83 -3.83 -3.75
C GLU A 21 0.54 -4.61 -2.45
N SER A 22 -0.73 -4.84 -2.09
CA SER A 22 -1.12 -5.39 -0.78
C SER A 22 -0.49 -6.75 -0.47
N GLU A 23 -0.27 -7.58 -1.50
CA GLU A 23 0.37 -8.91 -1.36
C GLU A 23 1.80 -8.81 -0.83
N ALA A 24 2.59 -7.84 -1.30
CA ALA A 24 3.95 -7.62 -0.80
C ALA A 24 3.95 -7.27 0.69
N TYR A 25 2.98 -6.45 1.14
CA TYR A 25 2.84 -6.11 2.56
C TYR A 25 2.33 -7.28 3.40
N THR A 26 1.52 -8.18 2.82
CA THR A 26 1.12 -9.43 3.47
C THR A 26 2.32 -10.33 3.72
N GLN A 27 3.20 -10.49 2.73
CA GLN A 27 4.46 -11.26 2.90
C GLN A 27 5.36 -10.66 3.98
N ILE A 28 5.39 -9.33 4.12
CA ILE A 28 6.09 -8.67 5.23
C ILE A 28 5.47 -9.09 6.56
N ALA A 29 4.14 -9.01 6.70
CA ALA A 29 3.43 -9.36 7.94
C ALA A 29 3.62 -10.84 8.34
N GLU A 30 3.72 -11.76 7.38
CA GLU A 30 3.99 -13.19 7.61
C GLU A 30 5.33 -13.44 8.30
N ASN A 31 6.36 -12.63 8.01
CA ASN A 31 7.69 -12.78 8.62
C ASN A 31 7.73 -12.42 10.12
N PHE A 32 6.67 -11.82 10.65
CA PHE A 32 6.54 -11.47 12.06
C PHE A 32 5.67 -12.47 12.84
N VAL A 33 5.39 -13.65 12.28
CA VAL A 33 4.78 -14.75 13.05
C VAL A 33 5.91 -15.45 13.83
N PRO A 34 5.75 -15.67 15.16
CA PRO A 34 4.52 -15.59 15.95
C PRO A 34 4.29 -14.27 16.72
N GLU A 35 5.11 -13.24 16.54
CA GLU A 35 4.96 -11.96 17.23
C GLU A 35 3.64 -11.24 16.91
N VAL A 36 3.05 -11.51 15.74
CA VAL A 36 1.73 -10.99 15.34
C VAL A 36 0.68 -12.10 15.29
N GLU A 37 -0.51 -11.81 15.83
CA GLU A 37 -1.62 -12.78 15.90
C GLU A 37 -2.49 -12.83 14.64
N SER A 38 -2.52 -11.73 13.87
CA SER A 38 -3.38 -11.57 12.69
C SER A 38 -2.60 -10.94 11.54
N ILE A 39 -2.21 -11.76 10.56
CA ILE A 39 -1.55 -11.29 9.33
C ILE A 39 -2.39 -10.22 8.62
N PRO A 40 -3.73 -10.36 8.44
CA PRO A 40 -4.53 -9.32 7.78
C PRO A 40 -4.56 -7.99 8.53
N ASP A 41 -4.67 -8.00 9.85
CA ASP A 41 -4.70 -6.76 10.64
C ASP A 41 -3.31 -6.11 10.71
N THR A 42 -2.24 -6.91 10.79
CA THR A 42 -0.86 -6.42 10.69
C THR A 42 -0.61 -5.80 9.32
N THR A 43 -1.03 -6.45 8.23
CA THR A 43 -0.90 -5.91 6.86
C THR A 43 -1.66 -4.59 6.74
N PHE A 44 -2.88 -4.51 7.29
CA PHE A 44 -3.65 -3.27 7.32
C PHE A 44 -2.91 -2.16 8.08
N GLY A 45 -2.30 -2.49 9.23
CA GLY A 45 -1.47 -1.58 10.00
C GLY A 45 -0.24 -1.09 9.23
N ILE A 46 0.45 -1.99 8.52
CA ILE A 46 1.60 -1.64 7.67
C ILE A 46 1.18 -0.67 6.57
N ILE A 47 0.13 -0.99 5.80
CA ILE A 47 -0.36 -0.14 4.70
C ILE A 47 -0.77 1.25 5.22
N THR A 48 -1.58 1.29 6.28
CA THR A 48 -2.03 2.57 6.85
C THR A 48 -0.88 3.38 7.43
N GLY A 49 0.10 2.72 8.05
CA GLY A 49 1.35 3.33 8.50
C GLY A 49 2.17 3.92 7.34
N CYS A 50 2.33 3.20 6.24
CA CYS A 50 3.04 3.67 5.04
C CYS A 50 2.34 4.88 4.39
N VAL A 51 1.01 4.88 4.31
CA VAL A 51 0.23 6.03 3.83
C VAL A 51 0.44 7.24 4.76
N TYR A 52 0.42 7.04 6.07
CA TYR A 52 0.66 8.11 7.05
C TYR A 52 2.08 8.68 6.93
N SER A 53 3.10 7.84 6.79
CA SER A 53 4.48 8.29 6.54
C SER A 53 4.59 9.10 5.26
N GLY A 54 3.94 8.67 4.17
CA GLY A 54 3.90 9.42 2.91
C GLY A 54 3.21 10.78 3.05
N PHE A 55 2.09 10.85 3.79
CA PHE A 55 1.42 12.10 4.14
C PHE A 55 2.35 13.06 4.90
N LEU A 56 3.05 12.58 5.93
CA LEU A 56 4.01 13.41 6.67
C LEU A 56 5.15 13.89 5.77
N GLN A 57 5.65 13.02 4.90
CA GLN A 57 6.73 13.36 3.97
C GLN A 57 6.30 14.45 2.97
N ALA A 58 5.07 14.43 2.48
CA ALA A 58 4.55 15.48 1.59
C ALA A 58 4.57 16.86 2.28
N TYR A 59 4.14 16.93 3.54
CA TYR A 59 4.23 18.17 4.33
C TYR A 59 5.70 18.60 4.55
N GLN A 60 6.58 17.67 4.90
CA GLN A 60 8.00 17.96 5.09
C GLN A 60 8.65 18.51 3.81
N ASN A 61 8.33 17.95 2.63
CA ASN A 61 8.82 18.43 1.35
C ASN A 61 8.38 19.87 1.04
N GLN A 62 7.23 20.29 1.59
CA GLN A 62 6.71 21.66 1.50
C GLN A 62 7.25 22.57 2.62
N GLN A 63 8.17 22.08 3.46
CA GLN A 63 8.68 22.74 4.67
C GLN A 63 7.56 23.08 5.66
N GLN A 64 6.53 22.23 5.71
CA GLN A 64 5.36 22.38 6.56
C GLN A 64 5.27 21.24 7.58
N THR A 65 4.47 21.48 8.61
CA THR A 65 4.02 20.45 9.54
C THR A 65 2.50 20.38 9.53
N PRO A 66 1.91 19.18 9.48
CA PRO A 66 0.45 19.03 9.53
C PRO A 66 -0.10 19.48 10.88
N SER A 67 -1.21 20.21 10.83
CA SER A 67 -1.97 20.64 12.02
C SER A 67 -2.84 19.51 12.58
N LEU A 68 -3.42 19.71 13.77
CA LEU A 68 -4.35 18.75 14.36
C LEU A 68 -5.59 18.53 13.47
N GLU A 69 -6.09 19.57 12.82
CA GLU A 69 -7.20 19.47 11.86
C GLU A 69 -6.82 18.64 10.64
N ASP A 70 -5.60 18.82 10.10
CA ASP A 70 -5.10 18.01 8.99
C ASP A 70 -5.03 16.52 9.37
N MET A 71 -4.54 16.21 10.58
CA MET A 71 -4.52 14.84 11.10
C MET A 71 -5.91 14.22 11.22
N LYS A 72 -6.89 14.99 11.70
CA LYS A 72 -8.28 14.53 11.80
C LYS A 72 -8.85 14.22 10.42
N GLU A 73 -8.59 15.09 9.45
CA GLU A 73 -9.06 14.87 8.08
C GLU A 73 -8.38 13.67 7.42
N PHE A 74 -7.07 13.49 7.62
CA PHE A 74 -6.35 12.29 7.18
C PHE A 74 -6.99 11.01 7.73
N ASN A 75 -7.28 10.98 9.04
CA ASN A 75 -7.90 9.82 9.68
C ASN A 75 -9.30 9.52 9.10
N GLU A 76 -10.08 10.55 8.75
CA GLU A 76 -11.37 10.36 8.08
C GLU A 76 -11.22 9.82 6.65
N ILE A 77 -10.19 10.21 5.91
CA ILE A 77 -9.87 9.64 4.60
C ILE A 77 -9.54 8.15 4.74
N ILE A 78 -8.61 7.80 5.65
CA ILE A 78 -8.25 6.40 5.89
C ILE A 78 -9.46 5.57 6.33
N LYS A 79 -10.28 6.10 7.23
CA LYS A 79 -11.50 5.42 7.72
C LYS A 79 -12.49 5.13 6.59
N LYS A 80 -12.69 6.07 5.66
CA LYS A 80 -13.54 5.87 4.47
C LYS A 80 -12.99 4.81 3.53
N ARG A 81 -11.66 4.71 3.42
CA ARG A 81 -10.97 3.76 2.54
C ARG A 81 -10.68 2.40 3.19
N ALA A 82 -10.86 2.27 4.51
CA ALA A 82 -10.49 1.08 5.29
C ALA A 82 -11.11 -0.22 4.75
N ALA A 83 -12.37 -0.18 4.32
CA ALA A 83 -13.04 -1.35 3.74
C ALA A 83 -12.38 -1.81 2.43
N LEU A 84 -11.92 -0.88 1.59
CA LEU A 84 -11.22 -1.19 0.34
C LEU A 84 -9.83 -1.79 0.62
N ILE A 85 -9.11 -1.24 1.60
CA ILE A 85 -7.81 -1.76 2.03
C ILE A 85 -7.97 -3.20 2.54
N LYS A 86 -8.92 -3.43 3.46
CA LYS A 86 -9.17 -4.79 3.99
C LYS A 86 -9.57 -5.78 2.90
N LYS A 87 -10.40 -5.34 1.96
CA LYS A 87 -10.80 -6.19 0.84
C LYS A 87 -9.59 -6.63 0.00
N ALA A 88 -8.68 -5.70 -0.32
CA ALA A 88 -7.49 -6.03 -1.11
C ALA A 88 -6.54 -7.01 -0.41
N ILE A 89 -6.46 -6.95 0.93
CA ILE A 89 -5.65 -7.86 1.74
C ILE A 89 -6.25 -9.27 1.77
N ILE A 90 -7.58 -9.39 1.94
CA ILE A 90 -8.28 -10.68 2.08
C ILE A 90 -8.50 -11.34 0.72
N GLU A 91 -8.80 -10.55 -0.30
CA GLU A 91 -9.05 -10.97 -1.67
C GLU A 91 -7.97 -10.37 -2.59
N PRO A 92 -6.72 -10.85 -2.51
CA PRO A 92 -5.68 -10.37 -3.41
C PRO A 92 -6.16 -10.64 -4.84
N LYS A 93 -6.13 -9.60 -5.68
CA LYS A 93 -6.36 -9.78 -7.11
C LYS A 93 -5.35 -10.82 -7.57
N LYS A 94 -5.82 -11.92 -8.15
CA LYS A 94 -4.96 -12.79 -8.96
C LYS A 94 -4.40 -11.93 -10.08
N THR A 95 -3.19 -11.43 -9.90
CA THR A 95 -2.42 -10.85 -11.00
C THR A 95 -2.13 -12.02 -11.94
N GLU A 96 -2.72 -11.97 -13.14
CA GLU A 96 -2.36 -12.87 -14.22
C GLU A 96 -0.88 -12.63 -14.54
N ILE A 97 -0.02 -13.49 -14.00
CA ILE A 97 1.38 -13.55 -14.40
C ILE A 97 1.36 -14.14 -15.81
N ASN A 98 1.38 -13.27 -16.83
CA ASN A 98 1.72 -13.64 -18.20
C ASN A 98 3.18 -14.09 -18.23
N ASN A 99 3.42 -15.37 -17.89
CA ASN A 99 4.68 -16.05 -18.17
C ASN A 99 4.74 -16.42 -19.66
N GLU A 100 4.81 -15.42 -20.54
CA GLU A 100 5.30 -15.63 -21.90
C GLU A 100 6.82 -15.42 -21.90
N LYS A 101 7.55 -16.52 -21.66
CA LYS A 101 8.79 -16.90 -22.36
C LYS A 101 9.44 -18.10 -21.66
N SER A 102 9.08 -19.30 -22.13
CA SER A 102 9.92 -20.49 -22.01
C SER A 102 9.69 -21.39 -23.22
N ASP A 103 9.95 -20.88 -24.43
CA ASP A 103 10.15 -21.67 -25.64
C ASP A 103 11.13 -20.93 -26.56
N ALA A 104 12.40 -20.87 -26.15
CA ALA A 104 13.49 -20.39 -27.01
C ALA A 104 14.87 -20.91 -26.57
N ILE A 105 15.00 -22.19 -26.20
CA ILE A 105 16.31 -22.87 -26.15
C ILE A 105 16.11 -24.33 -26.55
N LYS A 106 16.04 -24.64 -27.85
CA LYS A 106 16.31 -26.00 -28.37
C LYS A 106 17.11 -26.07 -29.67
N ASP A 107 17.49 -24.96 -30.30
CA ASP A 107 18.19 -25.01 -31.59
C ASP A 107 19.60 -24.42 -31.54
N VAL A 108 20.49 -24.93 -30.67
CA VAL A 108 21.95 -24.90 -30.91
C VAL A 108 22.60 -26.06 -30.16
N GLU A 109 22.66 -27.24 -30.77
CA GLU A 109 23.71 -28.24 -30.50
C GLU A 109 23.79 -29.20 -31.69
N ASP A 110 24.16 -28.66 -32.86
CA ASP A 110 24.81 -29.43 -33.93
C ASP A 110 26.31 -29.11 -33.86
N ASN A 111 27.08 -30.03 -33.27
CA ASN A 111 28.47 -30.34 -33.64
C ASN A 111 28.91 -31.68 -33.07
#